data_AF-A0A3M9MKG5-F1
#
_entry.id   AF-A0A3M9MKG5-F1
#
_cell.length_a   1.000
_cell.length_b   1.000
_cell.length_c   1.000
_cell.angle_alpha   90.00
_cell.angle_beta   90.00
_cell.angle_gamma   90.00
#
_symmetry.space_group_name_H-M   'P 1'
#
loop_
_entity.id
_entity.type
_entity.pdbx_description
1 polymer ?
#
loop_
_entity_poly.entity_id
_entity_poly.type
_entity_poly.pdbx_seq_one_letter_code
_entity_poly.pdbx_strand_id
1 'polypeptide(L)'
;MKRAPIALCLPFLLSTVLMACTSHPYTATNRVYKKQARAFAKTLRATPVTNPGEDSLRQGDQWVGTTNFNLRKPNYVVIHHTAQNSTEQTLKTFTIPKSQVSAHYVIGRDGKVYHMLSDYLRAWHGGAGKWGNNTDLNSSSIGIELDNNGSEPFAQEQINSLLQVLAILKKTHGIPAANFIGHSDIAPTRKVDPNPTFPWKQLAQAGFGIWYDEEAVRNSVFETIIPPYQDSTSVSLDSTKVPTPVIAVPTTVVDVDTIPLTFQPKDALRIIGFDVSNLEAATKAFKLHFIQKEVNGVLTDDDKKVLYHLYKKSL
;
A
#
# COMPACT_ATOMS: atom_id res chain seq x y z
N MET A 1 -92.34 -26.86 25.39
CA MET A 1 -91.13 -27.71 25.38
C MET A 1 -89.91 -26.82 25.23
N LYS A 2 -88.98 -26.89 26.19
CA LYS A 2 -87.80 -26.01 26.33
C LYS A 2 -86.79 -26.30 25.20
N ARG A 3 -86.27 -25.26 24.54
CA ARG A 3 -85.02 -25.32 23.77
C ARG A 3 -84.07 -24.27 24.32
N ALA A 4 -82.94 -24.72 24.86
CA ALA A 4 -81.86 -23.89 25.37
C ALA A 4 -81.01 -23.33 24.21
N PRO A 5 -80.43 -22.13 24.31
CA PRO A 5 -79.48 -21.66 23.31
C PRO A 5 -78.08 -22.24 23.64
N ILE A 6 -77.48 -22.88 22.64
CA ILE A 6 -76.10 -23.37 22.68
C ILE A 6 -75.18 -22.16 22.52
N ALA A 7 -74.44 -21.82 23.56
CA ALA A 7 -73.37 -20.83 23.50
C ALA A 7 -72.17 -21.45 22.78
N LEU A 8 -71.91 -21.02 21.55
CA LEU A 8 -70.73 -21.40 20.78
C LEU A 8 -69.55 -20.55 21.27
N CYS A 9 -68.77 -21.08 22.21
CA CYS A 9 -67.47 -20.51 22.58
C CYS A 9 -66.48 -20.74 21.44
N LEU A 10 -66.21 -19.69 20.66
CA LEU A 10 -65.11 -19.66 19.70
C LEU A 10 -63.80 -19.45 20.48
N PRO A 11 -62.81 -20.36 20.42
CA PRO A 11 -61.52 -20.10 21.06
C PRO A 11 -60.79 -19.03 20.24
N PHE A 12 -60.57 -17.86 20.84
CA PHE A 12 -59.71 -16.82 20.29
C PHE A 12 -58.27 -17.35 20.34
N LEU A 13 -57.78 -17.93 19.23
CA LEU A 13 -56.37 -18.28 19.09
C LEU A 13 -55.56 -16.98 19.00
N LEU A 14 -55.08 -16.52 20.16
CA LEU A 14 -54.16 -15.39 20.26
C LEU A 14 -52.82 -15.82 19.65
N SER A 15 -52.64 -15.51 18.37
CA SER A 15 -51.42 -15.78 17.63
C SER A 15 -50.36 -14.79 18.10
N THR A 16 -49.53 -15.18 19.06
CA THR A 16 -48.38 -14.40 19.51
C THR A 16 -47.32 -14.40 18.42
N VAL A 17 -47.33 -13.37 17.58
CA VAL A 17 -46.23 -13.10 16.64
C VAL A 17 -45.02 -12.65 17.46
N LEU A 18 -44.13 -13.58 17.79
CA LEU A 18 -42.81 -13.25 18.33
C LEU A 18 -42.01 -12.56 17.22
N MET A 19 -42.08 -11.22 17.17
CA MET A 19 -41.13 -10.43 16.38
C MET A 19 -39.74 -10.62 16.99
N ALA A 20 -38.94 -11.49 16.38
CA ALA A 20 -37.52 -11.57 16.65
C ALA A 20 -36.87 -10.26 16.17
N CYS A 21 -36.74 -9.29 17.06
CA CYS A 21 -35.92 -8.11 16.84
C CYS A 21 -34.45 -8.57 16.72
N THR A 22 -33.99 -8.84 15.49
CA THR A 22 -32.57 -9.11 15.24
C THR A 22 -31.80 -7.83 15.58
N SER A 23 -31.08 -7.83 16.70
CA SER A 23 -30.22 -6.72 17.07
C SER A 23 -29.05 -6.67 16.08
N HIS A 24 -28.98 -5.59 15.29
CA HIS A 24 -27.85 -5.42 14.38
C HIS A 24 -26.62 -5.03 15.21
N PRO A 25 -25.54 -5.83 15.24
CA PRO A 25 -24.48 -5.72 16.25
C PRO A 25 -23.73 -4.37 16.21
N TYR A 26 -23.73 -3.69 15.05
CA TYR A 26 -23.05 -2.42 14.83
C TYR A 26 -23.94 -1.17 14.98
N THR A 27 -25.18 -1.29 15.47
CA THR A 27 -26.13 -0.16 15.54
C THR A 27 -25.56 1.04 16.32
N ALA A 28 -24.94 0.79 17.47
CA ALA A 28 -24.35 1.84 18.31
C ALA A 28 -23.18 2.53 17.61
N THR A 29 -22.23 1.77 17.06
CA THR A 29 -21.08 2.31 16.33
C THR A 29 -21.52 3.08 15.09
N ASN A 30 -22.47 2.56 14.32
CA ASN A 30 -22.98 3.23 13.12
C ASN A 30 -23.67 4.57 13.46
N ARG A 31 -24.27 4.71 14.64
CA ARG A 31 -24.80 6.00 15.12
C ARG A 31 -23.67 7.00 15.38
N VAL A 32 -22.56 6.57 16.00
CA VAL A 32 -21.39 7.42 16.23
C VAL A 32 -20.74 7.85 14.91
N TYR A 33 -20.54 6.91 13.99
CA TYR A 33 -20.05 7.18 12.63
C TYR A 33 -20.87 8.28 11.95
N LYS A 34 -22.20 8.10 11.88
CA LYS A 34 -23.11 9.07 11.24
C LYS A 34 -23.03 10.45 11.91
N LYS A 35 -22.88 10.51 13.23
CA LYS A 35 -22.71 11.77 13.96
C LYS A 35 -21.40 12.47 13.57
N GLN A 36 -20.28 11.75 13.52
CA GLN A 36 -18.98 12.31 13.14
C GLN A 36 -18.95 12.75 11.67
N ALA A 37 -19.45 11.92 10.75
CA ALA A 37 -19.52 12.26 9.34
C ALA A 37 -20.35 13.55 9.09
N ARG A 38 -21.47 13.73 9.82
CA ARG A 38 -22.25 14.98 9.76
C ARG A 38 -21.48 16.19 10.27
N ALA A 39 -20.62 16.03 11.28
CA ALA A 39 -19.78 17.09 11.77
C ALA A 39 -18.74 17.52 10.72
N PHE A 40 -18.04 16.56 10.09
CA PHE A 40 -17.12 16.86 8.99
C PHE A 40 -17.81 17.50 7.79
N ALA A 41 -19.02 17.05 7.43
CA ALA A 41 -19.80 17.67 6.38
C ALA A 41 -20.17 19.14 6.70
N LYS A 42 -20.30 19.51 7.99
CA LYS A 42 -20.49 20.91 8.40
C LYS A 42 -19.22 21.73 8.17
N THR A 43 -18.04 21.18 8.46
CA THR A 43 -16.76 21.82 8.16
C THR A 43 -16.58 22.10 6.68
N LEU A 44 -16.93 21.13 5.81
CA LEU A 44 -16.84 21.30 4.35
C LEU A 44 -17.79 22.38 3.79
N ARG A 45 -18.86 22.73 4.51
CA ARG A 45 -19.81 23.80 4.12
C ARG A 45 -19.40 25.18 4.62
N ALA A 46 -18.41 25.29 5.49
CA ALA A 46 -18.01 26.57 6.05
C ALA A 46 -17.34 27.44 4.99
N THR A 47 -17.74 28.70 4.89
CA THR A 47 -17.10 29.71 4.04
C THR A 47 -15.92 30.35 4.78
N PRO A 48 -14.83 30.72 4.09
CA PRO A 48 -13.73 31.50 4.68
C PRO A 48 -14.21 32.79 5.35
N VAL A 49 -13.54 33.18 6.44
CA VAL A 49 -13.80 34.43 7.16
C VAL A 49 -13.12 35.60 6.44
N THR A 50 -13.85 36.66 6.13
CA THR A 50 -13.32 37.82 5.37
C THR A 50 -12.48 38.79 6.22
N ASN A 51 -12.58 38.77 7.56
CA ASN A 51 -11.80 39.61 8.47
C ASN A 51 -11.37 38.83 9.74
N PRO A 52 -10.28 38.02 9.71
CA PRO A 52 -9.96 37.08 10.78
C PRO A 52 -9.24 37.66 12.02
N GLY A 53 -9.02 38.97 12.15
CA GLY A 53 -8.38 39.60 13.33
C GLY A 53 -6.90 39.93 13.16
N GLU A 54 -6.29 40.54 14.18
CA GLU A 54 -5.10 41.46 14.13
C GLU A 54 -3.82 40.99 13.41
N ASP A 55 -3.65 39.70 13.08
CA ASP A 55 -2.55 39.20 12.21
C ASP A 55 -2.94 39.20 10.71
N SER A 56 -3.78 40.14 10.29
CA SER A 56 -4.58 40.07 9.06
C SER A 56 -3.76 40.13 7.77
N LEU A 57 -3.79 39.00 7.03
CA LEU A 57 -3.62 39.00 5.58
C LEU A 57 -4.48 40.12 4.95
N ARG A 58 -3.97 40.79 3.91
CA ARG A 58 -4.78 41.74 3.10
C ARG A 58 -5.88 40.97 2.37
N GLN A 59 -7.05 40.87 2.98
CA GLN A 59 -8.22 40.23 2.39
C GLN A 59 -8.92 41.18 1.40
N GLY A 60 -9.62 40.60 0.43
CA GLY A 60 -10.57 41.37 -0.39
C GLY A 60 -11.82 41.70 0.41
N ASP A 61 -12.51 42.78 0.03
CA ASP A 61 -13.71 43.25 0.73
C ASP A 61 -14.89 42.28 0.65
N GLN A 62 -14.84 41.31 -0.28
CA GLN A 62 -15.90 40.34 -0.55
C GLN A 62 -15.32 38.93 -0.62
N TRP A 63 -16.09 37.95 -0.15
CA TRP A 63 -15.76 36.54 -0.37
C TRP A 63 -16.08 36.15 -1.82
N VAL A 64 -15.10 35.56 -2.51
CA VAL A 64 -15.25 35.04 -3.88
C VAL A 64 -15.21 33.52 -3.85
N GLY A 65 -16.38 32.88 -3.93
CA GLY A 65 -16.50 31.43 -4.03
C GLY A 65 -16.23 30.93 -5.45
N THR A 66 -15.34 29.94 -5.61
CA THR A 66 -15.14 29.25 -6.90
C THR A 66 -16.16 28.14 -7.09
N THR A 67 -16.61 27.92 -8.33
CA THR A 67 -17.49 26.81 -8.72
C THR A 67 -16.71 25.56 -9.15
N ASN A 68 -15.39 25.67 -9.30
CA ASN A 68 -14.55 24.63 -9.90
C ASN A 68 -13.78 23.87 -8.81
N PHE A 69 -14.42 22.90 -8.16
CA PHE A 69 -13.81 22.09 -7.11
C PHE A 69 -14.34 20.66 -7.10
N ASN A 70 -13.57 19.75 -6.49
CA ASN A 70 -13.92 18.35 -6.22
C ASN A 70 -13.44 17.97 -4.81
N LEU A 71 -13.86 16.82 -4.29
CA LEU A 71 -13.30 16.28 -3.05
C LEU A 71 -11.83 15.90 -3.23
N ARG A 72 -11.03 16.09 -2.18
CA ARG A 72 -9.69 15.49 -2.11
C ARG A 72 -9.84 13.97 -2.11
N LYS A 73 -9.13 13.29 -3.00
CA LYS A 73 -9.20 11.83 -3.18
C LYS A 73 -7.89 11.17 -2.73
N PRO A 74 -7.93 9.88 -2.33
CA PRO A 74 -6.71 9.12 -2.03
C PRO A 74 -5.85 8.97 -3.29
N ASN A 75 -4.54 8.86 -3.08
CA ASN A 75 -3.53 8.63 -4.11
C ASN A 75 -2.72 7.35 -3.88
N TYR A 76 -2.92 6.67 -2.75
CA TYR A 76 -2.23 5.44 -2.38
C TYR A 76 -3.21 4.41 -1.83
N VAL A 77 -2.81 3.14 -1.86
CA VAL A 77 -3.40 2.07 -1.07
C VAL A 77 -2.30 1.47 -0.22
N VAL A 78 -2.52 1.38 1.09
CA VAL A 78 -1.59 0.73 2.03
C VAL A 78 -2.24 -0.57 2.51
N ILE A 79 -1.55 -1.67 2.28
CA ILE A 79 -2.01 -3.02 2.59
C ILE A 79 -1.40 -3.47 3.92
N HIS A 80 -2.22 -4.09 4.76
CA HIS A 80 -1.90 -4.50 6.13
C HIS A 80 -2.34 -5.95 6.36
N HIS A 81 -1.76 -6.60 7.37
CA HIS A 81 -2.40 -7.74 8.01
C HIS A 81 -2.73 -7.39 9.46
N THR A 82 -3.81 -7.96 9.98
CA THR A 82 -4.37 -7.52 11.27
C THR A 82 -3.55 -7.97 12.49
N ALA A 83 -2.76 -9.04 12.35
CA ALA A 83 -2.07 -9.74 13.44
C ALA A 83 -3.06 -10.23 14.51
N GLN A 84 -4.25 -10.64 14.05
CA GLN A 84 -5.35 -11.11 14.88
C GLN A 84 -5.86 -12.48 14.38
N ASN A 85 -6.65 -13.12 15.24
CA ASN A 85 -7.09 -14.50 15.02
C ASN A 85 -8.49 -14.60 14.39
N SER A 86 -9.22 -13.49 14.25
CA SER A 86 -10.49 -13.48 13.53
C SER A 86 -10.91 -12.09 13.04
N THR A 87 -11.72 -12.09 11.98
CA THR A 87 -12.32 -10.89 11.39
C THR A 87 -13.21 -10.16 12.42
N GLU A 88 -13.97 -10.89 13.24
CA GLU A 88 -14.81 -10.31 14.30
C GLU A 88 -13.98 -9.56 15.34
N GLN A 89 -12.81 -10.10 15.69
CA GLN A 89 -11.87 -9.43 16.59
C GLN A 89 -11.38 -8.11 15.99
N THR A 90 -11.03 -8.09 14.70
CA THR A 90 -10.63 -6.88 13.96
C THR A 90 -11.73 -5.84 13.90
N LEU A 91 -12.93 -6.24 13.47
CA LEU A 91 -14.08 -5.34 13.40
C LEU A 91 -14.42 -4.76 14.78
N LYS A 92 -14.29 -5.54 15.86
CA LYS A 92 -14.44 -5.04 17.23
C LYS A 92 -13.34 -4.03 17.59
N THR A 93 -12.08 -4.33 17.33
CA THR A 93 -10.96 -3.41 17.62
C THR A 93 -11.15 -2.06 16.92
N PHE A 94 -11.51 -2.06 15.64
CA PHE A 94 -11.64 -0.82 14.85
C PHE A 94 -12.90 0.00 15.14
N THR A 95 -13.83 -0.55 15.93
CA THR A 95 -15.07 0.14 16.31
C THR A 95 -15.08 0.66 17.73
N ILE A 96 -14.06 0.36 18.54
CA ILE A 96 -13.93 0.85 19.91
C ILE A 96 -13.07 2.13 19.93
N PRO A 97 -13.58 3.28 20.40
CA PRO A 97 -12.85 4.55 20.36
C PRO A 97 -11.45 4.54 21.01
N LYS A 98 -11.24 3.75 22.06
CA LYS A 98 -9.95 3.67 22.76
C LYS A 98 -8.82 3.09 21.91
N SER A 99 -9.12 2.34 20.85
CA SER A 99 -8.09 1.70 20.02
C SER A 99 -7.30 2.71 19.19
N GLN A 100 -7.92 3.83 18.83
CA GLN A 100 -7.32 4.88 17.99
C GLN A 100 -6.69 4.34 16.69
N VAL A 101 -7.25 3.25 16.15
CA VAL A 101 -6.86 2.62 14.89
C VAL A 101 -8.09 2.25 14.08
N SER A 102 -8.00 2.36 12.76
CA SER A 102 -9.08 2.02 11.83
C SER A 102 -8.53 1.84 10.42
N ALA A 103 -9.30 1.18 9.56
CA ALA A 103 -9.04 1.07 8.13
C ALA A 103 -10.31 1.36 7.33
N HIS A 104 -10.17 1.55 6.02
CA HIS A 104 -11.31 1.72 5.13
C HIS A 104 -11.95 0.38 4.83
N TYR A 105 -11.14 -0.66 4.63
CA TYR A 105 -11.59 -2.01 4.33
C TYR A 105 -10.97 -3.03 5.28
N VAL A 106 -11.77 -4.01 5.69
CA VAL A 106 -11.30 -5.27 6.30
C VAL A 106 -11.75 -6.41 5.38
N ILE A 107 -10.85 -7.33 5.05
CA ILE A 107 -11.14 -8.52 4.25
C ILE A 107 -10.90 -9.76 5.11
N GLY A 108 -11.96 -10.51 5.37
CA GLY A 108 -11.89 -11.73 6.15
C GLY A 108 -11.20 -12.89 5.42
N ARG A 109 -10.81 -13.92 6.17
CA ARG A 109 -10.22 -15.15 5.60
C ARG A 109 -11.16 -15.84 4.59
N ASP A 110 -12.48 -15.64 4.74
CA ASP A 110 -13.52 -16.14 3.84
C ASP A 110 -13.78 -15.24 2.61
N GLY A 111 -12.98 -14.19 2.41
CA GLY A 111 -13.13 -13.24 1.31
C GLY A 111 -14.19 -12.16 1.54
N LYS A 112 -14.94 -12.18 2.64
CA LYS A 112 -15.93 -11.11 2.89
C LYS A 112 -15.24 -9.76 3.09
N VAL A 113 -15.70 -8.77 2.33
CA VAL A 113 -15.21 -7.39 2.38
C VAL A 113 -16.13 -6.53 3.23
N TYR A 114 -15.56 -5.87 4.24
CA TYR A 114 -16.23 -4.92 5.10
C TYR A 114 -15.70 -3.52 4.80
N HIS A 115 -16.49 -2.68 4.12
CA HIS A 115 -16.16 -1.28 3.88
C HIS A 115 -16.60 -0.45 5.09
N MET A 116 -15.65 -0.08 5.95
CA MET A 116 -15.88 0.50 7.28
C MET A 116 -15.93 2.04 7.29
N LEU A 117 -15.21 2.69 6.38
CA LEU A 117 -15.06 4.14 6.32
C LEU A 117 -15.02 4.58 4.86
N SER A 118 -15.77 5.64 4.51
CA SER A 118 -15.72 6.23 3.16
C SER A 118 -14.30 6.57 2.73
N ASP A 119 -13.95 6.27 1.48
CA ASP A 119 -12.67 6.58 0.83
C ASP A 119 -12.19 8.04 0.94
N TYR A 120 -13.09 8.98 1.20
CA TYR A 120 -12.79 10.41 1.32
C TYR A 120 -12.49 10.86 2.76
N LEU A 121 -12.68 9.98 3.74
CA LEU A 121 -12.40 10.25 5.14
C LEU A 121 -11.08 9.61 5.54
N ARG A 122 -10.32 10.28 6.40
CA ARG A 122 -9.02 9.80 6.87
C ARG A 122 -9.18 8.66 7.90
N ALA A 123 -8.86 7.43 7.50
CA ALA A 123 -8.65 6.32 8.44
C ALA A 123 -7.32 6.48 9.22
N TRP A 124 -7.16 5.71 10.31
CA TRP A 124 -5.97 5.70 11.16
C TRP A 124 -5.27 4.35 11.09
N HIS A 125 -4.62 4.05 9.96
CA HIS A 125 -4.00 2.73 9.70
C HIS A 125 -2.47 2.79 9.63
N GLY A 126 -1.89 3.78 8.94
CA GLY A 126 -0.45 3.86 8.69
C GLY A 126 0.40 4.37 9.87
N GLY A 127 -0.20 5.12 10.78
CA GLY A 127 0.52 5.79 11.88
C GLY A 127 1.67 6.69 11.40
N ALA A 128 2.73 6.79 12.20
CA ALA A 128 3.93 7.56 11.84
C ALA A 128 4.79 6.81 10.80
N GLY A 129 5.05 7.43 9.66
CA GLY A 129 5.80 6.86 8.55
C GLY A 129 5.88 7.83 7.38
N LYS A 130 6.55 7.43 6.31
CA LYS A 130 6.63 8.21 5.07
C LYS A 130 6.84 7.32 3.84
N TRP A 131 6.42 7.82 2.69
CA TRP A 131 6.70 7.24 1.37
C TRP A 131 7.06 8.37 0.41
N GLY A 132 8.26 8.31 -0.14
CA GLY A 132 8.89 9.44 -0.84
C GLY A 132 8.93 10.68 0.07
N ASN A 133 8.27 11.75 -0.35
CA ASN A 133 8.18 13.01 0.42
C ASN A 133 6.89 13.13 1.25
N ASN A 134 5.97 12.15 1.15
CA ASN A 134 4.72 12.19 1.88
C ASN A 134 4.90 11.63 3.30
N THR A 135 4.60 12.43 4.32
CA THR A 135 4.71 12.06 5.74
C THR A 135 3.35 11.86 6.43
N ASP A 136 2.23 12.10 5.74
CA ASP A 136 0.88 11.87 6.25
C ASP A 136 0.09 10.96 5.30
N LEU A 137 0.54 9.70 5.23
CA LEU A 137 -0.05 8.70 4.36
C LEU A 137 -1.53 8.46 4.68
N ASN A 138 -1.94 8.51 5.95
CA ASN A 138 -3.35 8.36 6.33
C ASN A 138 -4.27 9.35 5.59
N SER A 139 -3.83 10.59 5.37
CA SER A 139 -4.64 11.62 4.68
C SER A 139 -4.71 11.46 3.17
N SER A 140 -3.89 10.57 2.61
CA SER A 140 -3.71 10.41 1.16
C SER A 140 -3.81 8.96 0.69
N SER A 141 -4.21 8.04 1.56
CA SER A 141 -4.24 6.62 1.26
C SER A 141 -5.49 5.91 1.78
N ILE A 142 -5.79 4.78 1.15
CA ILE A 142 -6.76 3.81 1.60
C ILE A 142 -6.03 2.68 2.33
N GLY A 143 -6.25 2.55 3.64
CA GLY A 143 -5.89 1.36 4.40
C GLY A 143 -6.81 0.16 4.14
N ILE A 144 -6.24 -0.98 3.77
CA ILE A 144 -6.93 -2.28 3.64
C ILE A 144 -6.28 -3.31 4.56
N GLU A 145 -7.08 -3.91 5.43
CA GLU A 145 -6.66 -4.85 6.46
C GLU A 145 -7.10 -6.26 6.11
N LEU A 146 -6.14 -7.18 6.01
CA LEU A 146 -6.38 -8.59 5.73
C LEU A 146 -6.35 -9.36 7.04
N ASP A 147 -7.46 -10.00 7.41
CA ASP A 147 -7.54 -10.90 8.56
C ASP A 147 -6.54 -12.05 8.42
N ASN A 148 -5.42 -11.95 9.14
CA ASN A 148 -4.28 -12.87 9.09
C ASN A 148 -3.44 -12.66 10.36
N ASN A 149 -2.95 -13.75 10.96
CA ASN A 149 -2.24 -13.69 12.25
C ASN A 149 -0.79 -13.18 12.19
N GLY A 150 -0.27 -12.94 10.98
CA GLY A 150 1.07 -12.42 10.71
C GLY A 150 2.15 -13.47 10.46
N SER A 151 1.83 -14.77 10.62
CA SER A 151 2.77 -15.87 10.35
C SER A 151 2.23 -16.93 9.38
N GLU A 152 0.94 -16.85 9.02
CA GLU A 152 0.30 -17.78 8.10
C GLU A 152 0.18 -17.23 6.67
N PRO A 153 0.09 -18.11 5.66
CA PRO A 153 -0.30 -17.74 4.30
C PRO A 153 -1.66 -17.04 4.23
N PHE A 154 -1.84 -16.17 3.24
CA PHE A 154 -3.13 -15.53 2.97
C PHE A 154 -4.06 -16.49 2.23
N ALA A 155 -5.33 -16.53 2.64
CA ALA A 155 -6.33 -17.38 1.99
C ALA A 155 -6.61 -16.91 0.55
N GLN A 156 -6.85 -17.85 -0.38
CA GLN A 156 -7.05 -17.48 -1.78
C GLN A 156 -8.29 -16.58 -1.99
N GLU A 157 -9.39 -16.85 -1.26
CA GLU A 157 -10.61 -16.03 -1.33
C GLU A 157 -10.38 -14.59 -0.86
N GLN A 158 -9.49 -14.44 0.12
CA GLN A 158 -9.08 -13.14 0.64
C GLN A 158 -8.30 -12.35 -0.41
N ILE A 159 -7.36 -12.99 -1.11
CA ILE A 159 -6.59 -12.37 -2.20
C ILE A 159 -7.49 -12.06 -3.41
N ASN A 160 -8.41 -12.95 -3.78
CA ASN A 160 -9.37 -12.71 -4.86
C ASN A 160 -10.22 -11.46 -4.60
N SER A 161 -10.68 -11.30 -3.37
CA SER A 161 -11.48 -10.15 -2.95
C SER A 161 -10.65 -8.88 -2.88
N LEU A 162 -9.40 -8.97 -2.43
CA LEU A 162 -8.44 -7.87 -2.47
C LEU A 162 -8.27 -7.34 -3.89
N LEU A 163 -7.97 -8.20 -4.86
CA LEU A 163 -7.77 -7.80 -6.26
C LEU A 163 -8.98 -7.06 -6.84
N GLN A 164 -10.20 -7.48 -6.49
CA GLN A 164 -11.43 -6.78 -6.90
C GLN A 164 -11.53 -5.39 -6.26
N VAL A 165 -11.27 -5.28 -4.96
CA VAL A 165 -11.26 -3.97 -4.27
C VAL A 165 -10.20 -3.05 -4.87
N LEU A 166 -8.99 -3.55 -5.11
CA LEU A 166 -7.91 -2.76 -5.72
C LEU A 166 -8.29 -2.28 -7.12
N ALA A 167 -8.92 -3.12 -7.94
CA ALA A 167 -9.40 -2.73 -9.28
C ALA A 167 -10.41 -1.59 -9.21
N ILE A 168 -11.38 -1.67 -8.29
CA ILE A 168 -12.40 -0.65 -8.08
C ILE A 168 -11.73 0.66 -7.62
N LEU A 169 -10.85 0.61 -6.62
CA LEU A 169 -10.17 1.80 -6.09
C LEU A 169 -9.27 2.46 -7.15
N LYS A 170 -8.50 1.66 -7.89
CA LYS A 170 -7.64 2.13 -8.98
C LYS A 170 -8.45 2.89 -10.03
N LYS A 171 -9.54 2.30 -10.50
CA LYS A 171 -10.41 2.91 -11.51
C LYS A 171 -11.13 4.15 -10.99
N THR A 172 -11.68 4.08 -9.78
CA THR A 172 -12.50 5.16 -9.19
C THR A 172 -11.67 6.40 -8.89
N HIS A 173 -10.47 6.20 -8.32
CA HIS A 173 -9.65 7.30 -7.84
C HIS A 173 -8.49 7.64 -8.78
N GLY A 174 -8.22 6.81 -9.80
CA GLY A 174 -7.08 6.99 -10.71
C GLY A 174 -5.74 6.78 -10.01
N ILE A 175 -5.66 5.84 -9.07
CA ILE A 175 -4.45 5.59 -8.26
C ILE A 175 -3.37 4.97 -9.16
N PRO A 176 -2.14 5.53 -9.22
CA PRO A 176 -1.03 4.96 -9.98
C PRO A 176 -0.69 3.54 -9.52
N ALA A 177 -0.26 2.67 -10.44
CA ALA A 177 0.10 1.29 -10.11
C ALA A 177 1.20 1.20 -9.05
N ALA A 178 2.18 2.11 -9.05
CA ALA A 178 3.25 2.13 -8.05
C ALA A 178 2.80 2.50 -6.63
N ASN A 179 1.57 3.00 -6.46
CA ASN A 179 1.08 3.52 -5.19
C ASN A 179 0.27 2.49 -4.38
N PHE A 180 0.32 1.21 -4.75
CA PHE A 180 -0.19 0.09 -3.96
C PHE A 180 1.00 -0.54 -3.23
N ILE A 181 1.08 -0.27 -1.93
CA ILE A 181 2.27 -0.52 -1.09
C ILE A 181 1.88 -1.18 0.23
N GLY A 182 2.85 -1.75 0.94
CA GLY A 182 2.67 -2.35 2.26
C GLY A 182 2.90 -1.37 3.40
N HIS A 183 2.46 -1.74 4.61
CA HIS A 183 2.73 -0.94 5.81
C HIS A 183 4.21 -0.91 6.17
N SER A 184 4.93 -2.02 5.94
CA SER A 184 6.38 -2.12 6.09
C SER A 184 7.13 -1.13 5.21
N ASP A 185 6.60 -0.80 4.04
CA ASP A 185 7.24 0.11 3.10
C ASP A 185 7.24 1.55 3.62
N ILE A 186 6.12 1.96 4.22
CA ILE A 186 5.94 3.32 4.74
C ILE A 186 6.50 3.51 6.16
N ALA A 187 6.66 2.42 6.91
CA ALA A 187 7.10 2.46 8.31
C ALA A 187 8.15 1.37 8.63
N PRO A 188 9.29 1.35 7.91
CA PRO A 188 10.26 0.23 7.93
C PRO A 188 10.85 -0.06 9.32
N THR A 189 10.95 0.92 10.20
CA THR A 189 11.50 0.76 11.56
C THR A 189 10.49 0.20 12.56
N ARG A 190 9.20 0.16 12.21
CA ARG A 190 8.09 -0.09 13.15
C ARG A 190 7.17 -1.23 12.71
N LYS A 191 7.12 -1.52 11.41
CA LYS A 191 6.10 -2.36 10.80
C LYS A 191 6.72 -3.41 9.90
N VAL A 192 6.10 -4.59 9.92
CA VAL A 192 6.52 -5.81 9.20
C VAL A 192 5.35 -6.45 8.45
N ASP A 193 4.25 -5.71 8.32
CA ASP A 193 3.04 -6.12 7.62
C ASP A 193 2.96 -5.49 6.22
N PRO A 194 2.41 -6.20 5.22
CA PRO A 194 1.95 -7.58 5.27
C PRO A 194 3.13 -8.57 5.39
N ASN A 195 2.86 -9.79 5.88
CA ASN A 195 3.92 -10.76 6.20
C ASN A 195 4.58 -11.32 4.90
N PRO A 196 5.72 -12.04 4.99
CA PRO A 196 6.48 -12.49 3.80
C PRO A 196 5.72 -13.39 2.82
N THR A 197 4.60 -13.99 3.22
CA THR A 197 3.78 -14.85 2.33
C THR A 197 2.79 -14.07 1.47
N PHE A 198 2.70 -12.75 1.65
CA PHE A 198 1.78 -11.91 0.89
C PHE A 198 2.14 -11.89 -0.61
N PRO A 199 1.19 -12.09 -1.55
CA PRO A 199 1.53 -12.38 -2.94
C PRO A 199 1.76 -11.11 -3.77
N TRP A 200 2.79 -10.31 -3.45
CA TRP A 200 3.11 -9.05 -4.14
C TRP A 200 3.28 -9.21 -5.66
N LYS A 201 3.97 -10.26 -6.11
CA LYS A 201 4.11 -10.57 -7.54
C LYS A 201 2.77 -10.75 -8.25
N GLN A 202 1.81 -11.44 -7.61
CA GLN A 202 0.48 -11.66 -8.16
C GLN A 202 -0.29 -10.33 -8.28
N LEU A 203 -0.20 -9.47 -7.28
CA LEU A 203 -0.82 -8.14 -7.31
C LEU A 203 -0.24 -7.30 -8.45
N ALA A 204 1.09 -7.28 -8.60
CA ALA A 204 1.75 -6.51 -9.64
C ALA A 204 1.41 -7.03 -11.05
N GLN A 205 1.30 -8.35 -11.24
CA GLN A 205 0.80 -8.95 -12.48
C GLN A 205 -0.64 -8.53 -12.80
N ALA A 206 -1.47 -8.31 -11.78
CA ALA A 206 -2.81 -7.75 -11.91
C ALA A 206 -2.84 -6.21 -12.04
N GLY A 207 -1.67 -5.55 -12.03
CA GLY A 207 -1.53 -4.10 -12.20
C GLY A 207 -1.57 -3.29 -10.90
N PHE A 208 -1.34 -3.90 -9.75
CA PHE A 208 -1.30 -3.25 -8.43
C PHE A 208 0.07 -3.43 -7.78
N GLY A 209 0.82 -2.34 -7.65
CA GLY A 209 2.22 -2.37 -7.23
C GLY A 209 3.15 -2.45 -8.43
N ILE A 210 4.45 -2.36 -8.17
CA ILE A 210 5.50 -2.60 -9.15
C ILE A 210 6.15 -3.96 -8.90
N TRP A 211 6.71 -4.56 -9.94
CA TRP A 211 7.56 -5.74 -9.84
C TRP A 211 8.70 -5.64 -10.85
N TYR A 212 9.81 -6.31 -10.53
CA TYR A 212 10.95 -6.39 -11.44
C TYR A 212 10.69 -7.41 -12.55
N ASP A 213 11.42 -7.27 -13.64
CA ASP A 213 11.48 -8.29 -14.68
C ASP A 213 12.53 -9.34 -14.29
N GLU A 214 12.09 -10.58 -14.08
CA GLU A 214 12.96 -11.67 -13.63
C GLU A 214 14.01 -12.07 -14.67
N GLU A 215 13.70 -11.92 -15.97
CA GLU A 215 14.65 -12.20 -17.04
C GLU A 215 15.71 -11.11 -17.12
N ALA A 216 15.29 -9.84 -17.08
CA ALA A 216 16.22 -8.72 -17.07
C ALA A 216 17.16 -8.78 -15.86
N VAL A 217 16.64 -9.08 -14.66
CA VAL A 217 17.46 -9.25 -13.44
C VAL A 217 18.45 -10.41 -13.60
N ARG A 218 18.01 -11.56 -14.12
CA ARG A 218 18.86 -12.74 -14.30
C ARG A 218 20.01 -12.48 -15.29
N ASN A 219 19.73 -11.71 -16.35
CA ASN A 219 20.71 -11.40 -17.39
C ASN A 219 21.62 -10.21 -17.02
N SER A 220 21.24 -9.40 -16.02
CA SER A 220 22.03 -8.25 -15.58
C SER A 220 23.36 -8.65 -14.93
N VAL A 221 24.39 -7.86 -15.23
CA VAL A 221 25.74 -7.99 -14.66
C VAL A 221 26.21 -6.65 -14.12
N PHE A 222 27.07 -6.67 -13.10
CA PHE A 222 27.73 -5.44 -12.66
C PHE A 222 28.84 -5.09 -13.64
N GLU A 223 28.95 -3.80 -13.95
CA GLU A 223 30.08 -3.26 -14.69
C GLU A 223 31.38 -3.68 -14.01
N THR A 224 32.31 -4.24 -14.79
CA THR A 224 33.64 -4.60 -14.30
C THR A 224 34.68 -3.73 -14.99
N ILE A 225 35.66 -3.25 -14.23
CA ILE A 225 36.83 -2.60 -14.80
C ILE A 225 37.71 -3.72 -15.35
N ILE A 226 37.66 -3.95 -16.66
CA ILE A 226 38.63 -4.81 -17.34
C ILE A 226 39.92 -3.98 -17.46
N PRO A 227 41.03 -4.34 -16.77
CA PRO A 227 42.30 -3.67 -17.00
C PRO A 227 42.71 -3.86 -18.47
N PRO A 228 43.37 -2.87 -19.10
CA PRO A 228 43.79 -3.00 -20.50
C PRO A 228 44.57 -4.30 -20.67
N TYR A 229 44.07 -5.16 -21.56
CA TYR A 229 44.74 -6.40 -21.92
C TYR A 229 46.10 -6.04 -22.55
N GLN A 230 47.20 -6.27 -21.82
CA GLN A 230 48.52 -6.27 -22.43
C GLN A 230 48.72 -7.63 -23.09
N ASP A 231 48.61 -7.66 -24.41
CA ASP A 231 49.07 -8.79 -25.21
C ASP A 231 50.59 -8.92 -25.07
N SER A 232 51.03 -9.78 -24.15
CA SER A 232 52.45 -10.11 -23.96
C SER A 232 52.92 -11.21 -24.92
N THR A 233 52.11 -11.61 -25.89
CA THR A 233 52.40 -12.72 -26.81
C THR A 233 52.70 -12.32 -28.26
N SER A 234 52.84 -11.02 -28.58
CA SER A 234 53.41 -10.62 -29.88
C SER A 234 54.93 -10.82 -29.89
N VAL A 235 55.38 -12.08 -29.94
CA VAL A 235 56.74 -12.42 -30.38
C VAL A 235 56.81 -12.14 -31.87
N SER A 236 57.34 -10.97 -32.23
CA SER A 236 57.66 -10.66 -33.62
C SER A 236 58.99 -11.33 -33.98
N LEU A 237 58.93 -12.40 -34.76
CA LEU A 237 60.09 -12.99 -35.45
C LEU A 237 60.36 -12.19 -36.73
N ASP A 238 60.77 -10.93 -36.61
CA ASP A 238 61.44 -10.20 -37.69
C ASP A 238 62.26 -9.04 -37.11
N SER A 239 63.57 -9.09 -37.30
CA SER A 239 64.57 -8.21 -36.66
C SER A 239 64.78 -6.87 -37.38
N THR A 240 63.84 -6.41 -38.21
CA THR A 240 64.05 -5.18 -39.01
C THR A 240 62.96 -4.10 -38.95
N LYS A 241 61.92 -4.24 -38.12
CA LYS A 241 60.92 -3.18 -37.92
C LYS A 241 60.56 -3.00 -36.46
N VAL A 242 60.71 -1.77 -35.95
CA VAL A 242 60.23 -1.37 -34.62
C VAL A 242 58.70 -1.51 -34.59
N PRO A 243 58.11 -2.38 -33.74
CA PRO A 243 56.67 -2.48 -33.62
C PRO A 243 56.14 -1.20 -32.95
N THR A 244 55.27 -0.47 -33.64
CA THR A 244 54.49 0.58 -32.99
C THR A 244 53.37 -0.11 -32.20
N PRO A 245 53.25 0.10 -30.88
CA PRO A 245 52.18 -0.54 -30.11
C PRO A 245 50.83 0.01 -30.57
N VAL A 246 50.02 -0.86 -31.16
CA VAL A 246 48.61 -0.56 -31.45
C VAL A 246 47.86 -0.72 -30.14
N ILE A 247 47.53 0.39 -29.47
CA ILE A 247 46.60 0.38 -28.34
C ILE A 247 45.22 0.08 -28.93
N ALA A 248 44.76 -1.16 -28.79
CA ALA A 248 43.38 -1.51 -29.10
C ALA A 248 42.46 -0.69 -28.21
N VAL A 249 41.58 0.12 -28.81
CA VAL A 249 40.54 0.83 -28.08
C VAL A 249 39.58 -0.22 -27.51
N PRO A 250 39.37 -0.31 -26.20
CA PRO A 250 38.43 -1.27 -25.63
C PRO A 250 37.05 -0.95 -26.21
N THR A 251 36.50 -1.89 -26.99
CA THR A 251 35.14 -1.79 -27.51
C THR A 251 34.22 -2.22 -26.38
N THR A 252 33.71 -1.26 -25.62
CA THR A 252 32.64 -1.50 -24.64
C THR A 252 31.39 -1.89 -25.41
N VAL A 253 31.16 -3.20 -25.55
CA VAL A 253 29.83 -3.73 -25.84
C VAL A 253 29.03 -3.54 -24.56
N VAL A 254 28.43 -2.36 -24.39
CA VAL A 254 27.58 -2.08 -23.23
C VAL A 254 26.28 -2.84 -23.46
N ASP A 255 26.22 -4.03 -22.87
CA ASP A 255 24.97 -4.80 -22.82
C ASP A 255 23.93 -3.96 -22.04
N VAL A 256 22.69 -3.91 -22.54
CA VAL A 256 21.64 -2.94 -22.12
C VAL A 256 21.26 -3.08 -20.63
N ASP A 257 21.67 -4.16 -19.98
CA ASP A 257 21.42 -4.46 -18.57
C ASP A 257 22.69 -4.52 -17.71
N THR A 258 23.70 -3.72 -18.06
CA THR A 258 24.88 -3.52 -17.20
C THR A 258 24.55 -2.56 -16.05
N ILE A 259 24.78 -2.99 -14.80
CA ILE A 259 24.60 -2.17 -13.61
C ILE A 259 25.88 -1.34 -13.37
N PRO A 260 25.81 0.01 -13.40
CA PRO A 260 27.00 0.84 -13.25
C PRO A 260 27.68 0.65 -11.90
N LEU A 261 29.01 0.75 -11.86
CA LEU A 261 29.76 0.75 -10.59
C LEU A 261 29.38 1.92 -9.68
N THR A 262 28.81 2.99 -10.25
CA THR A 262 28.32 4.16 -9.53
C THR A 262 26.96 3.93 -8.87
N PHE A 263 26.28 2.80 -9.11
CA PHE A 263 24.98 2.50 -8.51
C PHE A 263 25.04 2.49 -6.98
N GLN A 264 24.25 3.35 -6.35
CA GLN A 264 24.14 3.46 -4.90
C GLN A 264 22.79 2.89 -4.41
N PRO A 265 22.78 1.72 -3.75
CA PRO A 265 21.53 1.11 -3.24
C PRO A 265 20.71 2.03 -2.32
N LYS A 266 21.37 2.85 -1.50
CA LYS A 266 20.69 3.81 -0.62
C LYS A 266 19.88 4.84 -1.41
N ASP A 267 20.43 5.37 -2.50
CA ASP A 267 19.73 6.35 -3.32
C ASP A 267 18.59 5.69 -4.11
N ALA A 268 18.80 4.47 -4.59
CA ALA A 268 17.77 3.67 -5.24
C ALA A 268 16.56 3.44 -4.32
N LEU A 269 16.79 2.98 -3.08
CA LEU A 269 15.73 2.81 -2.07
C LEU A 269 14.97 4.11 -1.82
N ARG A 270 15.70 5.22 -1.66
CA ARG A 270 15.12 6.55 -1.44
C ARG A 270 14.27 7.02 -2.62
N ILE A 271 14.71 6.78 -3.85
CA ILE A 271 14.01 7.17 -5.08
C ILE A 271 12.75 6.34 -5.30
N ILE A 272 12.81 5.03 -5.02
CA ILE A 272 11.63 4.16 -5.04
C ILE A 272 10.58 4.64 -4.02
N GLY A 273 11.01 5.09 -2.84
CA GLY A 273 10.15 5.76 -1.87
C GLY A 273 10.41 5.41 -0.41
N PHE A 274 11.31 4.48 -0.10
CA PHE A 274 11.59 4.07 1.27
C PHE A 274 12.21 5.19 2.11
N ASP A 275 11.88 5.21 3.40
CA ASP A 275 12.62 6.03 4.35
C ASP A 275 13.98 5.42 4.68
N VAL A 276 15.04 6.01 4.14
CA VAL A 276 16.43 5.58 4.35
C VAL A 276 17.12 6.24 5.55
N SER A 277 16.36 6.88 6.45
CA SER A 277 16.88 7.39 7.74
C SER A 277 17.51 6.27 8.58
N ASN A 278 16.96 5.05 8.48
CA ASN A 278 17.57 3.81 8.94
C ASN A 278 17.70 2.84 7.75
N LEU A 279 18.92 2.72 7.20
CA LEU A 279 19.17 1.92 6.00
C LEU A 279 18.93 0.42 6.22
N GLU A 280 19.23 -0.11 7.41
CA GLU A 280 19.00 -1.52 7.72
C GLU A 280 17.51 -1.86 7.68
N ALA A 281 16.67 -0.99 8.27
CA ALA A 281 15.23 -1.12 8.27
C ALA A 281 14.64 -0.97 6.86
N ALA A 282 15.11 0.02 6.09
CA ALA A 282 14.70 0.20 4.70
C ALA A 282 15.03 -1.04 3.84
N THR A 283 16.22 -1.62 4.01
CA THR A 283 16.62 -2.85 3.34
C THR A 283 15.72 -4.02 3.73
N LYS A 284 15.40 -4.19 5.02
CA LYS A 284 14.46 -5.22 5.47
C LYS A 284 13.08 -5.06 4.83
N ALA A 285 12.53 -3.85 4.79
CA ALA A 285 11.23 -3.59 4.17
C ALA A 285 11.24 -3.87 2.66
N PHE A 286 12.29 -3.42 1.96
CA PHE A 286 12.51 -3.74 0.55
C PHE A 286 12.54 -5.26 0.31
N LYS A 287 13.33 -6.00 1.10
CA LYS A 287 13.41 -7.46 0.98
C LYS A 287 12.09 -8.12 1.33
N LEU A 288 11.36 -7.62 2.33
CA LEU A 288 10.04 -8.13 2.69
C LEU A 288 9.01 -7.97 1.55
N HIS A 289 9.09 -6.90 0.76
CA HIS A 289 8.19 -6.67 -0.37
C HIS A 289 8.61 -7.44 -1.62
N PHE A 290 9.87 -7.30 -2.06
CA PHE A 290 10.30 -7.72 -3.40
C PHE A 290 11.06 -9.05 -3.45
N ILE A 291 11.71 -9.44 -2.34
CA ILE A 291 12.57 -10.63 -2.31
C ILE A 291 11.88 -11.79 -1.59
N GLN A 292 11.20 -11.50 -0.48
CA GLN A 292 10.41 -12.41 0.36
C GLN A 292 11.17 -13.64 0.89
N LYS A 293 12.50 -13.60 0.80
CA LYS A 293 13.45 -14.60 1.29
C LYS A 293 14.60 -13.87 1.98
N GLU A 294 15.15 -14.48 3.03
CA GLU A 294 16.29 -13.93 3.79
C GLU A 294 16.11 -12.45 4.17
N VAL A 295 14.93 -12.12 4.72
CA VAL A 295 14.54 -10.74 5.06
C VAL A 295 15.39 -10.22 6.22
N ASN A 296 16.55 -9.65 5.88
CA ASN A 296 17.53 -9.08 6.79
C ASN A 296 18.01 -7.71 6.29
N GLY A 297 18.92 -7.08 7.03
CA GLY A 297 19.41 -5.73 6.74
C GLY A 297 20.48 -5.63 5.66
N VAL A 298 20.80 -6.72 4.97
CA VAL A 298 21.94 -6.82 4.04
C VAL A 298 21.44 -7.17 2.64
N LEU A 299 21.93 -6.42 1.65
CA LEU A 299 21.66 -6.68 0.24
C LEU A 299 22.73 -7.62 -0.34
N THR A 300 22.30 -8.76 -0.87
CA THR A 300 23.12 -9.60 -1.75
C THR A 300 23.30 -8.93 -3.11
N ASP A 301 24.16 -9.49 -3.96
CA ASP A 301 24.31 -8.97 -5.32
C ASP A 301 23.04 -9.17 -6.17
N ASP A 302 22.29 -10.27 -5.95
CA ASP A 302 20.99 -10.48 -6.58
C ASP A 302 19.94 -9.47 -6.08
N ASP A 303 19.93 -9.16 -4.78
CA ASP A 303 19.05 -8.12 -4.23
C ASP A 303 19.33 -6.76 -4.86
N LYS A 304 20.62 -6.42 -5.07
CA LYS A 304 21.04 -5.18 -5.72
C LYS A 304 20.61 -5.13 -7.19
N LYS A 305 20.65 -6.25 -7.92
CA LYS A 305 20.11 -6.34 -9.29
C LYS A 305 18.62 -6.03 -9.29
N VAL A 306 17.84 -6.69 -8.44
CA VAL A 306 16.40 -6.41 -8.28
C VAL A 306 16.15 -4.93 -7.98
N LEU A 307 16.89 -4.38 -7.01
CA LEU A 307 16.78 -2.98 -6.61
C LEU A 307 17.09 -2.02 -7.77
N TYR A 308 18.11 -2.30 -8.58
CA TYR A 308 18.46 -1.50 -9.75
C TYR A 308 17.36 -1.50 -10.81
N HIS A 309 16.76 -2.67 -11.12
CA HIS A 309 15.69 -2.74 -12.10
C HIS A 309 14.39 -2.05 -11.63
N LEU A 310 14.10 -2.09 -10.33
CA LEU A 310 12.99 -1.32 -9.74
C LEU A 310 13.27 0.18 -9.73
N TYR A 311 14.51 0.57 -9.43
CA TYR A 311 14.98 1.94 -9.53
C TYR A 311 14.81 2.50 -10.96
N LYS A 312 15.21 1.76 -12.01
CA LYS A 312 15.00 2.17 -13.41
C LYS A 312 13.52 2.43 -13.74
N LYS A 313 12.59 1.65 -13.16
CA LYS A 313 11.14 1.82 -13.33
C LYS A 313 10.56 3.00 -12.55
N SER A 314 11.33 3.59 -11.64
CA SER A 314 10.90 4.66 -10.72
C SER A 314 11.46 6.03 -11.08
N LEU A 315 12.29 6.10 -12.14
CA LEU A 315 12.74 7.33 -12.81
C LEU A 315 11.67 7.82 -13.79
#